data_AF-A0A6S7G959-F1
#
_entry.id   AF-A0A6S7G959-F1
#
_cell.length_a   1.000
_cell.length_b   1.000
_cell.length_c   1.000
_cell.angle_alpha   90.00
_cell.angle_beta   90.00
_cell.angle_gamma   90.00
#
_symmetry.space_group_name_H-M   'P 1'
#
loop_
_entity.id
_entity.type
_entity.pdbx_description
1 polymer ?
#
loop_
_entity_poly.entity_id
_entity_poly.type
_entity_poly.pdbx_seq_one_letter_code
_entity_poly.pdbx_strand_id
1 'polypeptide(L)'
;MLDNEARDGDDAPQIGYNELLFFDFECRVVQNEAGDEWVFEGDNTRNKFCEWLFTKEHANCIVLAHNFQGYDDKQSLLVLKWLSYKAEKEDLYIQHARNAGEKRVGNYLLDGYHEETNTAYEINGMFEMLCSVNPVSGKTMQDLHQATMEKISYLKDHGFGVIEVWECDIRKELEQDEDLKTSFDNYDLVDPLEPRDAFFGGRTNCSTNVKMVRK
;
A
#
# COMPACT_ATOMS: atom_id res chain seq x y z
N MET A 1 11.43 65.07 16.75
CA MET A 1 10.04 64.91 17.23
C MET A 1 9.24 64.67 15.97
N LEU A 2 9.12 63.41 15.53
CA LEU A 2 8.10 62.42 15.92
C LEU A 2 6.68 62.86 15.58
N ASP A 3 5.97 61.89 14.97
CA ASP A 3 4.54 61.80 14.60
C ASP A 3 4.21 62.23 13.15
N ASN A 4 3.35 61.56 12.38
CA ASN A 4 2.76 60.22 12.28
C ASN A 4 1.90 60.22 10.98
N GLU A 5 1.34 59.07 10.59
CA GLU A 5 0.40 58.81 9.45
C GLU A 5 1.11 58.31 8.16
N ALA A 6 1.26 57.02 7.87
CA ALA A 6 0.35 55.86 7.76
C ALA A 6 -0.40 55.74 6.42
N ARG A 7 -0.26 54.54 5.81
CA ARG A 7 -1.01 53.92 4.69
C ARG A 7 -0.53 54.34 3.29
N ASP A 8 -0.20 53.45 2.37
CA ASP A 8 -0.81 52.15 2.06
C ASP A 8 0.22 51.03 1.99
N GLY A 9 -0.03 49.95 2.74
CA GLY A 9 0.63 48.67 2.55
C GLY A 9 -0.19 47.86 1.56
N ASP A 10 0.51 47.28 0.58
CA ASP A 10 -0.03 46.38 -0.44
C ASP A 10 -0.91 45.28 0.16
N ASP A 11 -2.23 45.38 -0.04
CA ASP A 11 -3.16 44.25 0.05
C ASP A 11 -3.01 43.43 -1.24
N ALA A 12 -1.92 42.67 -1.34
CA ALA A 12 -1.87 41.52 -2.21
C ALA A 12 -2.44 40.32 -1.42
N PRO A 13 -3.50 39.63 -1.89
CA PRO A 13 -3.89 38.37 -1.27
C PRO A 13 -2.70 37.41 -1.41
N GLN A 14 -2.13 36.97 -0.29
CA GLN A 14 -1.19 35.87 -0.32
C GLN A 14 -1.96 34.61 -0.76
N ILE A 15 -1.95 34.35 -2.06
CA ILE A 15 -2.42 33.11 -2.69
C ILE A 15 -1.29 32.08 -2.52
N GLY A 16 -0.92 31.81 -1.27
CA GLY A 16 0.05 30.82 -0.88
C GLY A 16 -0.57 30.01 0.26
N TYR A 17 -0.47 28.68 0.18
CA TYR A 17 -0.73 27.86 1.36
C TYR A 17 0.32 28.20 2.42
N ASN A 18 -0.08 28.18 3.68
CA ASN A 18 0.85 28.49 4.77
C ASN A 18 1.83 27.34 5.01
N GLU A 19 1.36 26.10 4.85
CA GLU A 19 2.12 24.88 5.12
C GLU A 19 1.49 23.70 4.36
N LEU A 20 2.33 22.78 3.90
CA LEU A 20 1.91 21.48 3.36
C LEU A 20 2.07 20.43 4.45
N LEU A 21 0.98 19.74 4.76
CA LEU A 21 0.92 18.70 5.79
C LEU A 21 0.65 17.34 5.14
N PHE A 22 1.54 16.39 5.35
CA PHE A 22 1.39 15.00 4.95
C PHE A 22 0.76 14.23 6.10
N PHE A 23 -0.49 13.78 5.94
CA PHE A 23 -1.17 12.99 6.96
C PHE A 23 -1.23 11.53 6.54
N ASP A 24 -0.65 10.66 7.36
CA ASP A 24 -0.80 9.22 7.26
C ASP A 24 -1.79 8.73 8.32
N PHE A 25 -2.92 8.18 7.85
CA PHE A 25 -3.97 7.68 8.72
C PHE A 25 -3.57 6.42 9.51
N GLU A 26 -2.68 5.58 8.96
CA GLU A 26 -2.28 4.32 9.59
C GLU A 26 -1.15 4.50 10.59
N CYS A 27 -0.13 5.28 10.21
CA CYS A 27 0.91 5.68 11.14
C CYS A 27 0.39 6.70 12.16
N ARG A 28 -0.76 7.31 11.87
CA ARG A 28 -1.39 8.36 12.67
C ARG A 28 -0.43 9.55 12.86
N VAL A 29 0.39 9.81 11.84
CA VAL A 29 1.42 10.85 11.84
C VAL A 29 1.05 11.93 10.85
N VAL A 30 1.21 13.19 11.26
CA VAL A 30 1.27 14.33 10.35
C VAL A 30 2.73 14.78 10.27
N GLN A 31 3.24 15.06 9.08
CA GLN A 31 4.54 15.69 8.87
C GLN A 31 4.41 16.96 8.04
N ASN A 32 5.22 17.98 8.32
CA ASN A 32 5.36 19.15 7.45
C ASN A 32 6.63 19.07 6.57
N GLU A 33 6.81 20.04 5.68
CA GLU A 33 8.00 20.14 4.81
C GLU A 33 9.31 20.38 5.58
N ALA A 34 9.24 20.85 6.83
CA ALA A 34 10.38 21.06 7.70
C ALA A 34 10.81 19.78 8.46
N GLY A 35 10.02 18.71 8.38
CA GLY A 35 10.25 17.45 9.08
C GLY A 35 9.73 17.42 10.52
N ASP A 36 8.90 18.38 10.93
CA ASP A 36 8.19 18.33 12.21
C ASP A 36 7.08 17.28 12.14
N GLU A 37 6.91 16.50 13.21
CA GLU A 37 5.98 15.37 13.27
C GLU A 37 4.95 15.51 14.40
N TRP A 38 3.70 15.14 14.11
CA TRP A 38 2.63 15.03 15.10
C TRP A 38 2.02 13.63 15.07
N VAL A 39 2.18 12.87 16.15
CA VAL A 39 1.64 11.51 16.29
C VAL A 39 0.35 11.52 17.10
N PHE A 40 -0.71 10.90 16.59
CA PHE A 40 -2.05 10.88 17.18
C PHE A 40 -2.43 9.47 17.65
N GLU A 41 -2.38 9.20 18.96
CA GLU A 41 -2.67 7.86 19.49
C GLU A 41 -4.09 7.68 20.08
N GLY A 42 -4.62 6.45 19.97
CA GLY A 42 -5.84 5.96 20.63
C GLY A 42 -7.08 5.81 19.72
N ASP A 43 -8.17 5.26 20.25
CA ASP A 43 -9.39 4.94 19.47
C ASP A 43 -10.10 6.18 18.88
N ASN A 44 -9.76 7.38 19.39
CA ASN A 44 -10.31 8.67 18.95
C ASN A 44 -9.34 9.46 18.06
N THR A 45 -8.32 8.84 17.46
CA THR A 45 -7.31 9.51 16.61
C THR A 45 -7.92 10.46 15.58
N ARG A 46 -8.98 10.04 14.88
CA ARG A 46 -9.65 10.89 13.88
C ARG A 46 -10.18 12.20 14.48
N ASN A 47 -10.81 12.13 15.65
CA ASN A 47 -11.38 13.31 16.29
C ASN A 47 -10.27 14.23 16.81
N LYS A 48 -9.21 13.67 17.40
CA LYS A 48 -8.03 14.44 17.85
C LYS A 48 -7.32 15.13 16.68
N PHE A 49 -7.17 14.43 15.55
CA PHE A 49 -6.63 15.00 14.33
C PHE A 49 -7.49 16.14 13.80
N CYS A 50 -8.82 15.96 13.73
CA CYS A 50 -9.72 17.03 13.31
C CYS A 50 -9.69 18.24 14.27
N GLU A 51 -9.67 18.01 15.58
CA GLU A 51 -9.56 19.08 16.58
C GLU A 51 -8.26 19.87 16.45
N TRP A 52 -7.16 19.20 16.11
CA TRP A 52 -5.87 19.82 15.85
C TRP A 52 -5.85 20.56 14.50
N LEU A 53 -6.34 19.94 13.43
CA LEU A 53 -6.31 20.51 12.08
C LEU A 53 -7.23 21.74 11.95
N PHE A 54 -8.35 21.77 12.64
CA PHE A 54 -9.32 22.88 12.55
C PHE A 54 -9.01 24.05 13.49
N THR A 55 -7.78 24.16 14.01
CA THR A 55 -7.33 25.36 14.73
C THR A 55 -7.03 26.51 13.76
N LYS A 56 -6.99 27.73 14.28
CA LYS A 56 -6.60 28.92 13.49
C LYS A 56 -5.16 28.85 12.98
N GLU A 57 -4.31 28.05 13.63
CA GLU A 57 -2.88 27.91 13.32
C GLU A 57 -2.69 27.15 12.00
N HIS A 58 -3.53 26.16 11.70
CA HIS A 58 -3.48 25.39 10.45
C HIS A 58 -4.43 25.93 9.38
N ALA A 59 -4.96 27.15 9.56
CA ALA A 59 -5.77 27.81 8.54
C ALA A 59 -4.94 28.02 7.26
N ASN A 60 -5.51 27.70 6.10
CA ASN A 60 -4.86 27.73 4.79
C ASN A 60 -3.69 26.73 4.60
N CYS A 61 -3.61 25.68 5.42
CA CYS A 61 -2.72 24.54 5.13
C CYS A 61 -3.35 23.61 4.09
N ILE A 62 -2.52 23.01 3.25
CA ILE A 62 -2.94 21.92 2.36
C ILE A 62 -2.60 20.61 3.07
N VAL A 63 -3.58 19.73 3.24
CA VAL A 63 -3.36 18.40 3.82
C VAL A 63 -3.43 17.36 2.71
N LEU A 64 -2.34 16.63 2.51
CA LEU A 64 -2.29 15.44 1.67
C LEU A 64 -2.48 14.21 2.56
N ALA A 65 -3.67 13.62 2.50
CA ALA A 65 -3.98 12.40 3.24
C ALA A 65 -3.63 11.17 2.39
N HIS A 66 -2.74 10.32 2.90
CA HIS A 66 -2.41 9.04 2.29
C HIS A 66 -3.01 7.89 3.12
N ASN A 67 -3.63 6.93 2.44
CA ASN A 67 -4.18 5.71 3.05
C ASN A 67 -3.26 4.53 2.72
N PHE A 68 -2.49 4.07 3.71
CA PHE A 68 -1.64 2.88 3.58
C PHE A 68 -2.42 1.57 3.55
N GLN A 69 -3.74 1.53 3.75
CA GLN A 69 -4.50 0.27 3.69
C GLN A 69 -4.51 -0.34 2.28
N GLY A 70 -4.25 0.48 1.26
CA GLY A 70 -3.99 -0.01 -0.09
C GLY A 70 -2.60 -0.62 -0.26
N TYR A 71 -1.70 -0.57 0.72
CA TYR A 71 -0.33 -1.05 0.61
C TYR A 71 -0.29 -2.57 0.56
N ASP A 72 -1.00 -3.31 1.43
CA ASP A 72 -1.02 -4.78 1.38
C ASP A 72 -1.61 -5.31 0.05
N ASP A 73 -2.67 -4.68 -0.44
CA ASP A 73 -3.28 -5.01 -1.74
C ASP A 73 -2.36 -4.61 -2.91
N LYS A 74 -1.70 -3.45 -2.84
CA LYS A 74 -0.73 -2.99 -3.85
C LYS A 74 0.53 -3.84 -3.86
N GLN A 75 1.03 -4.26 -2.70
CA GLN A 75 2.17 -5.16 -2.56
C GLN A 75 1.80 -6.51 -3.15
N SER A 76 0.68 -7.10 -2.73
CA SER A 76 0.20 -8.37 -3.29
C SER A 76 0.06 -8.31 -4.81
N LEU A 77 -0.46 -7.19 -5.34
CA LEU A 77 -0.57 -7.01 -6.79
C LEU A 77 0.78 -6.83 -7.48
N LEU A 78 1.70 -6.04 -6.91
CA LEU A 78 3.06 -5.85 -7.43
C LEU A 78 3.79 -7.19 -7.53
N VAL A 79 3.74 -7.99 -6.46
CA VAL A 79 4.33 -9.33 -6.37
C VAL A 79 3.78 -10.22 -7.49
N LEU A 80 2.46 -10.31 -7.62
CA LEU A 80 1.81 -11.15 -8.63
C LEU A 80 2.18 -10.74 -10.05
N LYS A 81 2.19 -9.43 -10.34
CA LYS A 81 2.59 -8.90 -11.66
C LYS A 81 4.03 -9.24 -11.99
N TRP A 82 4.95 -8.98 -11.07
CA TRP A 82 6.38 -9.24 -11.29
C TRP A 82 6.67 -10.73 -11.47
N LEU A 83 6.08 -11.59 -10.63
CA LEU A 83 6.25 -13.04 -10.76
C LEU A 83 5.70 -13.58 -12.08
N SER A 84 4.53 -13.06 -12.53
CA SER A 84 3.93 -13.47 -13.80
C SER A 84 4.79 -13.04 -14.99
N TYR A 85 5.32 -11.81 -14.95
CA TYR A 85 6.25 -11.34 -15.97
C TYR A 85 7.53 -12.17 -16.01
N LYS A 86 8.11 -12.52 -14.86
CA LYS A 86 9.32 -13.35 -14.81
C LYS A 86 9.07 -14.75 -15.32
N ALA A 87 7.93 -15.35 -14.96
CA ALA A 87 7.49 -16.64 -15.48
C ALA A 87 7.39 -16.62 -17.00
N GLU A 88 6.79 -15.58 -17.59
CA GLU A 88 6.67 -15.44 -19.05
C GLU A 88 8.02 -15.18 -19.73
N LYS A 89 8.81 -14.22 -19.23
CA LYS A 89 10.08 -13.80 -19.84
C LYS A 89 11.14 -14.91 -19.84
N GLU A 90 11.14 -15.75 -18.81
CA GLU A 90 12.11 -16.83 -18.64
C GLU A 90 11.54 -18.20 -19.03
N ASP A 91 10.28 -18.27 -19.49
CA ASP A 91 9.56 -19.50 -19.80
C ASP A 91 9.57 -20.50 -18.61
N LEU A 92 9.27 -19.99 -17.41
CA LEU A 92 9.27 -20.72 -16.15
C LEU A 92 7.86 -20.89 -15.58
N TYR A 93 7.61 -21.99 -14.87
CA TYR A 93 6.42 -22.14 -14.05
C TYR A 93 6.70 -21.73 -12.60
N ILE A 94 6.24 -20.53 -12.21
CA ILE A 94 6.38 -20.05 -10.83
C ILE A 94 5.05 -20.24 -10.08
N GLN A 95 5.03 -21.08 -9.06
CA GLN A 95 3.92 -21.26 -8.14
C GLN A 95 3.75 -20.01 -7.24
N HIS A 96 2.54 -19.46 -7.13
CA HIS A 96 2.19 -18.32 -6.28
C HIS A 96 0.70 -18.31 -5.91
N ALA A 97 0.25 -17.34 -5.12
CA ALA A 97 -1.10 -17.28 -4.54
C ALA A 97 -2.28 -17.40 -5.53
N ARG A 98 -2.10 -17.04 -6.81
CA ARG A 98 -3.16 -17.01 -7.84
C ARG A 98 -3.12 -18.19 -8.82
N ASN A 99 -2.23 -19.16 -8.63
CA ASN A 99 -2.24 -20.40 -9.41
C ASN A 99 -2.44 -21.65 -8.54
N ALA A 100 -1.41 -22.43 -8.23
CA ALA A 100 -1.45 -23.59 -7.33
C ALA A 100 -1.38 -23.21 -5.83
N GLY A 101 -1.52 -21.92 -5.50
CA GLY A 101 -1.42 -21.38 -4.15
C GLY A 101 0.04 -21.20 -3.70
N GLU A 102 0.25 -20.59 -2.54
CA GLU A 102 1.59 -20.33 -2.00
C GLU A 102 2.23 -21.60 -1.44
N LYS A 103 3.52 -21.80 -1.74
CA LYS A 103 4.27 -22.92 -1.16
C LYS A 103 4.61 -22.62 0.30
N ARG A 104 4.29 -23.57 1.19
CA ARG A 104 4.68 -23.52 2.60
C ARG A 104 5.97 -24.28 2.85
N VAL A 105 6.93 -23.65 3.53
CA VAL A 105 8.18 -24.26 3.97
C VAL A 105 8.37 -23.96 5.46
N GLY A 106 8.18 -24.97 6.31
CA GLY A 106 8.09 -24.76 7.76
C GLY A 106 6.93 -23.83 8.10
N ASN A 107 7.24 -22.73 8.80
CA ASN A 107 6.25 -21.71 9.16
C ASN A 107 6.07 -20.62 8.10
N TYR A 108 6.89 -20.62 7.04
CA TYR A 108 6.92 -19.57 6.04
C TYR A 108 6.09 -19.91 4.81
N LEU A 109 5.42 -18.90 4.26
CA LEU A 109 4.84 -18.92 2.92
C LEU A 109 5.78 -18.17 1.98
N LEU A 110 6.01 -18.73 0.81
CA LEU A 110 6.84 -18.13 -0.24
C LEU A 110 5.96 -17.29 -1.17
N ASP A 111 6.46 -16.13 -1.61
CA ASP A 111 5.74 -15.29 -2.58
C ASP A 111 5.69 -15.97 -3.95
N GLY A 112 6.82 -16.57 -4.37
CA GLY A 112 6.93 -17.39 -5.57
C GLY A 112 7.82 -18.62 -5.36
N TYR A 113 7.50 -19.72 -6.03
CA TYR A 113 8.32 -20.94 -6.00
C TYR A 113 8.45 -21.59 -7.38
N HIS A 114 9.68 -21.85 -7.79
CA HIS A 114 10.00 -22.60 -8.99
C HIS A 114 10.56 -23.99 -8.61
N GLU A 115 9.86 -25.04 -9.01
CA GLU A 115 10.15 -26.41 -8.54
C GLU A 115 11.42 -27.00 -9.14
N GLU A 116 11.65 -26.82 -10.44
CA GLU A 116 12.73 -27.52 -11.15
C GLU A 116 14.12 -27.14 -10.63
N THR A 117 14.29 -25.88 -10.23
CA THR A 117 15.56 -25.36 -9.66
C THR A 117 15.53 -25.25 -8.15
N ASN A 118 14.43 -25.66 -7.49
CA ASN A 118 14.17 -25.45 -6.08
C ASN A 118 14.42 -23.99 -5.63
N THR A 119 13.89 -23.03 -6.39
CA THR A 119 14.09 -21.60 -6.17
C THR A 119 12.88 -20.96 -5.50
N ALA A 120 13.12 -20.29 -4.37
CA ALA A 120 12.16 -19.41 -3.71
C ALA A 120 12.37 -17.96 -4.16
N TYR A 121 11.30 -17.29 -4.55
CA TYR A 121 11.27 -15.86 -4.81
C TYR A 121 10.64 -15.16 -3.61
N GLU A 122 11.36 -14.17 -3.08
CA GLU A 122 10.99 -13.40 -1.90
C GLU A 122 10.98 -11.91 -2.28
N ILE A 123 9.79 -11.31 -2.35
CA ILE A 123 9.60 -9.92 -2.77
C ILE A 123 9.34 -9.09 -1.52
N ASN A 124 10.35 -8.34 -1.10
CA ASN A 124 10.29 -7.51 0.08
C ASN A 124 9.73 -6.12 -0.26
N GLY A 125 8.67 -5.72 0.45
CA GLY A 125 8.14 -4.36 0.38
C GLY A 125 9.14 -3.33 0.90
N MET A 126 9.15 -2.15 0.28
CA MET A 126 9.91 -1.01 0.79
C MET A 126 9.03 -0.21 1.74
N PHE A 127 9.27 -0.35 3.04
CA PHE A 127 8.72 0.59 4.01
C PHE A 127 9.63 1.81 4.03
N GLU A 128 9.07 2.97 3.69
CA GLU A 128 9.82 4.22 3.69
C GLU A 128 10.42 4.47 5.07
N MET A 129 11.67 4.96 5.09
CA MET A 129 12.49 5.26 6.28
C MET A 129 11.85 6.29 7.25
N LEU A 130 10.64 6.76 6.95
CA LEU A 130 9.86 7.70 7.74
C LEU A 130 9.17 7.03 8.93
N CYS A 131 9.05 5.69 8.95
CA CYS A 131 8.41 4.97 10.05
C CYS A 131 9.38 4.03 10.75
N SER A 132 9.66 4.29 12.03
CA SER A 132 10.47 3.40 12.88
C SER A 132 9.75 2.08 13.19
N VAL A 133 8.42 2.09 13.10
CA VAL A 133 7.51 0.98 13.38
C VAL A 133 6.56 0.81 12.20
N ASN A 134 6.41 -0.42 11.73
CA ASN A 134 5.43 -0.76 10.72
C ASN A 134 4.01 -0.67 11.32
N PRO A 135 3.11 0.15 10.77
CA PRO A 135 1.79 0.40 11.33
C PRO A 135 0.84 -0.81 11.22
N VAL A 136 1.07 -1.70 10.25
CA VAL A 136 0.26 -2.90 10.00
C VAL A 136 0.61 -4.02 10.99
N SER A 137 1.90 -4.25 11.21
CA SER A 137 2.38 -5.34 12.07
C SER A 137 2.73 -4.90 13.50
N GLY A 138 2.87 -3.60 13.75
CA GLY A 138 3.32 -3.04 15.02
C GLY A 138 4.78 -3.34 15.36
N LYS A 139 5.55 -3.92 14.43
CA LYS A 139 6.95 -4.29 14.62
C LYS A 139 7.88 -3.17 14.19
N THR A 140 9.05 -3.08 14.81
CA THR A 140 10.06 -2.14 14.32
C THR A 140 10.56 -2.57 12.95
N MET A 141 11.06 -1.61 12.17
CA MET A 141 11.70 -1.91 10.88
C MET A 141 12.92 -2.84 11.04
N GLN A 142 13.62 -2.73 12.17
CA GLN A 142 14.71 -3.64 12.52
C GLN A 142 14.23 -5.08 12.74
N ASP A 143 13.11 -5.27 13.45
CA ASP A 143 12.54 -6.60 13.67
C ASP A 143 12.05 -7.25 12.37
N LEU A 144 11.47 -6.45 11.46
CA LEU A 144 11.06 -6.93 10.14
C LEU A 144 12.26 -7.36 9.30
N HIS A 145 13.30 -6.52 9.26
CA HIS A 145 14.54 -6.87 8.57
C HIS A 145 15.17 -8.15 9.14
N GLN A 146 15.22 -8.26 10.47
CA GLN A 146 15.72 -9.46 11.13
C GLN A 146 14.89 -10.70 10.78
N ALA A 147 13.56 -10.58 10.76
CA ALA A 147 12.66 -11.67 10.37
C ALA A 147 12.85 -12.08 8.90
N THR A 148 13.06 -11.15 7.98
CA THR A 148 13.40 -11.43 6.58
C THR A 148 14.72 -12.19 6.49
N MET A 149 15.76 -11.76 7.22
CA MET A 149 17.05 -12.44 7.25
C MET A 149 16.95 -13.86 7.81
N GLU A 150 16.15 -14.06 8.86
CA GLU A 150 15.87 -15.38 9.44
C GLU A 150 15.14 -16.30 8.44
N LYS A 151 14.12 -15.79 7.75
CA LYS A 151 13.41 -16.51 6.69
C LYS A 151 14.39 -16.94 5.59
N ILE A 152 15.19 -16.00 5.07
CA ILE A 152 16.16 -16.28 4.01
C ILE A 152 17.19 -17.32 4.45
N SER A 153 17.74 -17.21 5.67
CA SER A 153 18.67 -18.19 6.21
C SER A 153 18.02 -19.58 6.30
N TYR A 154 16.80 -19.64 6.86
CA TYR A 154 16.05 -20.88 6.99
C TYR A 154 15.84 -21.56 5.64
N LEU A 155 15.44 -20.81 4.61
CA LEU A 155 15.22 -21.37 3.27
C LEU A 155 16.52 -21.90 2.66
N LYS A 156 17.62 -21.15 2.77
CA LYS A 156 18.94 -21.59 2.29
C LYS A 156 19.41 -22.86 3.00
N ASP A 157 19.24 -22.93 4.32
CA ASP A 157 19.60 -24.11 5.13
C ASP A 157 18.76 -25.36 4.74
N HIS A 158 17.56 -25.15 4.20
CA HIS A 158 16.69 -26.20 3.67
C HIS A 158 16.94 -26.50 2.17
N GLY A 159 18.02 -25.98 1.60
CA GLY A 159 18.48 -26.30 0.24
C GLY A 159 17.78 -25.53 -0.88
N PHE A 160 17.09 -24.44 -0.56
CA PHE A 160 16.48 -23.58 -1.58
C PHE A 160 17.50 -22.58 -2.14
N GLY A 161 17.47 -22.38 -3.46
CA GLY A 161 17.98 -21.14 -4.05
C GLY A 161 17.03 -20.01 -3.67
N VAL A 162 17.52 -18.89 -3.14
CA VAL A 162 16.67 -17.76 -2.75
C VAL A 162 17.00 -16.57 -3.62
N ILE A 163 16.00 -16.09 -4.37
CA ILE A 163 16.05 -14.83 -5.12
C ILE A 163 15.27 -13.80 -4.31
N GLU A 164 16.02 -12.91 -3.68
CA GLU A 164 15.50 -11.77 -2.93
C GLU A 164 15.36 -10.57 -3.88
N VAL A 165 14.17 -9.98 -3.93
CA VAL A 165 13.87 -8.81 -4.76
C VAL A 165 13.20 -7.76 -3.89
N TRP A 166 13.64 -6.52 -4.02
CA TRP A 166 13.04 -5.40 -3.31
C TRP A 166 12.07 -4.66 -4.22
N GLU A 167 10.95 -4.21 -3.67
CA GLU A 167 9.98 -3.38 -4.39
C GLU A 167 10.63 -2.17 -5.07
N CYS A 168 11.60 -1.54 -4.43
CA CYS A 168 12.29 -0.39 -5.00
C CYS A 168 13.09 -0.72 -6.25
N ASP A 169 13.59 -1.95 -6.36
CA ASP A 169 14.28 -2.42 -7.55
C ASP A 169 13.28 -2.74 -8.65
N ILE A 170 12.12 -3.33 -8.33
CA ILE A 170 11.00 -3.52 -9.27
C ILE A 170 10.54 -2.17 -9.83
N ARG A 171 10.42 -1.14 -8.98
CA ARG A 171 10.04 0.21 -9.41
C ARG A 171 11.06 0.83 -10.37
N LYS A 172 12.36 0.67 -10.11
CA LYS A 172 13.42 1.11 -11.04
C LYS A 172 13.39 0.31 -12.34
N GLU A 173 13.12 -0.98 -12.29
CA GLU A 173 12.96 -1.82 -13.48
C GLU A 173 11.78 -1.32 -14.33
N LEU A 174 10.65 -0.97 -13.72
CA LEU A 174 9.47 -0.41 -14.41
C LEU A 174 9.75 0.92 -15.12
N GLU A 175 10.73 1.70 -14.64
CA GLU A 175 11.16 2.94 -15.30
C GLU A 175 12.07 2.69 -16.52
N GLN A 176 12.68 1.51 -16.61
CA GLN A 176 13.75 1.21 -17.57
C GLN A 176 13.33 0.16 -18.62
N ASP A 177 12.48 -0.80 -18.23
CA ASP A 177 12.03 -1.92 -19.05
C ASP A 177 10.59 -1.69 -19.50
N GLU A 178 10.42 -1.25 -20.76
CA GLU A 178 9.11 -1.00 -21.35
C GLU A 178 8.29 -2.29 -21.52
N ASP A 179 8.92 -3.47 -21.63
CA ASP A 179 8.21 -4.75 -21.74
C ASP A 179 7.60 -5.12 -20.38
N LEU A 180 8.35 -4.94 -19.29
CA LEU A 180 7.87 -5.11 -17.91
C LEU A 180 6.68 -4.17 -17.65
N LYS A 181 6.82 -2.90 -18.01
CA LYS A 181 5.77 -1.90 -17.86
C LYS A 181 4.51 -2.27 -18.65
N THR A 182 4.68 -2.68 -19.90
CA THR A 182 3.57 -3.13 -20.76
C THR A 182 2.87 -4.37 -20.18
N SER A 183 3.63 -5.33 -19.64
CA SER A 183 3.07 -6.49 -18.94
C SER A 183 2.28 -6.09 -17.70
N PHE A 184 2.79 -5.13 -16.93
CA PHE A 184 2.12 -4.60 -15.75
C PHE A 184 0.80 -3.89 -16.08
N ASP A 185 0.78 -3.10 -17.16
CA ASP A 185 -0.42 -2.36 -17.60
C ASP A 185 -1.50 -3.29 -18.15
N ASN A 186 -1.09 -4.38 -18.82
CA ASN A 186 -2.00 -5.37 -19.40
C ASN A 186 -2.36 -6.52 -18.46
N TYR A 187 -1.90 -6.47 -17.20
CA TYR A 187 -2.15 -7.53 -16.24
C TYR A 187 -3.64 -7.57 -15.84
N ASP A 188 -4.37 -8.53 -16.40
CA ASP A 188 -5.78 -8.74 -16.11
C ASP A 188 -5.92 -9.52 -14.80
N LEU A 189 -6.32 -8.80 -13.73
CA LEU A 189 -6.78 -9.43 -12.51
C LEU A 189 -8.16 -10.04 -12.78
N VAL A 190 -8.19 -11.28 -13.22
CA VAL A 190 -9.43 -12.05 -13.15
C VAL A 190 -9.67 -12.37 -11.67
N ASP A 191 -10.43 -11.51 -11.01
CA ASP A 191 -10.91 -11.82 -9.66
C ASP A 191 -11.66 -13.16 -9.70
N PRO A 192 -11.42 -14.07 -8.74
CA PRO A 192 -12.31 -15.19 -8.50
C PRO A 192 -13.72 -14.64 -8.41
N LEU A 193 -14.66 -15.20 -9.19
CA LEU A 193 -16.07 -14.83 -9.12
C LEU A 193 -16.48 -14.68 -7.66
N GLU A 194 -16.72 -13.44 -7.24
CA GLU A 194 -17.27 -13.15 -5.92
C GLU A 194 -18.56 -13.96 -5.81
N PRO A 195 -18.70 -14.88 -4.84
CA PRO A 195 -19.95 -15.63 -4.64
C PRO A 195 -21.16 -14.70 -4.48
N ARG A 196 -20.90 -13.45 -4.07
CA ARG A 196 -21.88 -12.38 -3.92
C ARG A 196 -22.41 -11.87 -5.27
N ASP A 197 -21.60 -11.86 -6.32
CA ASP A 197 -22.00 -11.47 -7.68
C ASP A 197 -22.70 -12.61 -8.44
N ALA A 198 -22.52 -13.86 -8.03
CA ALA A 198 -23.27 -15.01 -8.55
C ALA A 198 -24.78 -14.94 -8.21
N PHE A 199 -25.19 -14.11 -7.25
CA PHE A 199 -26.59 -13.98 -6.82
C PHE A 199 -27.36 -12.80 -7.42
N PHE A 200 -26.72 -11.89 -8.17
CA PHE A 200 -27.38 -10.68 -8.67
C PHE A 200 -27.47 -10.57 -10.21
N GLY A 201 -27.27 -11.68 -10.93
CA GLY A 201 -27.36 -11.76 -12.39
C GLY A 201 -28.63 -12.43 -12.95
N GLY A 202 -29.81 -11.82 -12.79
CA GLY A 202 -30.88 -11.84 -13.81
C GLY A 202 -31.86 -13.03 -13.96
N ARG A 203 -33.11 -12.77 -13.56
CA ARG A 203 -34.42 -13.15 -14.17
C ARG A 203 -34.65 -14.61 -14.62
N THR A 204 -35.49 -15.32 -13.87
CA THR A 204 -36.41 -16.34 -14.42
C THR A 204 -37.76 -16.29 -13.71
N ASN A 205 -38.84 -16.29 -14.49
CA ASN A 205 -40.23 -16.11 -14.07
C ASN A 205 -40.70 -17.19 -13.08
N CYS A 206 -41.22 -16.79 -11.92
CA CYS A 206 -42.24 -17.59 -11.23
C CYS A 206 -43.22 -16.65 -10.51
N SER A 207 -44.45 -16.62 -11.02
CA SER A 207 -45.59 -15.88 -10.50
C SER A 207 -46.03 -16.42 -9.14
N THR A 208 -46.15 -15.56 -8.13
CA THR A 208 -47.23 -15.66 -7.15
C THR A 208 -47.60 -14.25 -6.67
N ASN A 209 -48.85 -13.87 -6.93
CA ASN A 209 -49.47 -12.63 -6.50
C ASN A 209 -49.51 -12.53 -4.97
N VAL A 210 -49.02 -11.44 -4.40
CA VAL A 210 -49.46 -10.97 -3.08
C VAL A 210 -49.74 -9.48 -3.15
N LYS A 211 -51.03 -9.12 -3.14
CA LYS A 211 -51.51 -7.75 -2.96
C LYS A 211 -51.20 -7.30 -1.53
N MET A 212 -50.37 -6.27 -1.39
CA MET A 212 -50.33 -5.47 -0.16
C MET A 212 -51.31 -4.30 -0.31
N VAL A 213 -52.43 -4.37 0.41
CA VAL A 213 -53.39 -3.27 0.56
C VAL A 213 -52.91 -2.40 1.73
N ARG A 214 -52.76 -1.10 1.47
CA ARG A 214 -52.41 -0.08 2.47
C ARG A 214 -53.63 0.21 3.35
N LYS A 215 -53.47 0.19 4.67
CA LYS A 215 -54.28 0.97 5.61
C LYS A 215 -53.41 2.09 6.14
#